data_AF-A0A0C2CQ46-F1
#
_entry.id   AF-A0A0C2CQ46-F1
#
_cell.length_a   1.000
_cell.length_b   1.000
_cell.length_c   1.000
_cell.angle_alpha   90.00
_cell.angle_beta   90.00
_cell.angle_gamma   90.00
#
_symmetry.space_group_name_H-M   'P 1'
#
loop_
_entity.id
_entity.type
_entity.pdbx_description
1 polymer ?
#
loop_
_entity_poly.entity_id
_entity_poly.type
_entity_poly.pdbx_seq_one_letter_code
_entity_poly.pdbx_strand_id
1 'polypeptide(L)'
;MGALRFSGFSAQLFMCIGAFAAAAVVHGLLDFPPLYGFAMISGVLWCTANAFANQIMNRLGMALSVLVWNTVSCLTGWAKSRYGLFGLPAAIPVSTVLNYLGIVGLIAG
;
A
#
# COMPACT_ATOMS: atom_id res chain seq x y z
N MET A 1 -18.58 20.30 -19.66
CA MET A 1 -18.07 18.97 -19.26
C MET A 1 -16.57 19.05 -18.93
N GLY A 2 -16.19 19.79 -17.87
CA GLY A 2 -14.77 20.07 -17.56
C GLY A 2 -14.41 20.24 -16.08
N ALA A 3 -15.36 20.16 -15.15
CA ALA A 3 -15.15 20.46 -13.73
C ALA A 3 -14.74 19.26 -12.86
N LEU A 4 -14.88 18.01 -13.34
CA LEU A 4 -14.72 16.81 -12.49
C LEU A 4 -13.27 16.37 -12.26
N ARG A 5 -12.29 16.91 -13.01
CA ARG A 5 -10.88 16.45 -12.93
C ARG A 5 -10.11 17.05 -11.76
N PHE A 6 -10.50 18.22 -11.25
CA PHE A 6 -9.81 18.88 -10.13
C PHE A 6 -10.22 18.32 -8.76
N SER A 7 -11.46 17.84 -8.62
CA SER A 7 -12.01 17.32 -7.36
C SER A 7 -11.25 16.10 -6.84
N GLY A 8 -10.84 15.19 -7.73
CA GLY A 8 -10.11 13.98 -7.33
C GLY A 8 -8.70 14.26 -6.78
N PHE A 9 -7.98 15.20 -7.39
CA PHE A 9 -6.66 15.62 -6.92
C PHE A 9 -6.76 16.40 -5.60
N SER A 10 -7.74 17.31 -5.50
CA SER A 10 -7.98 18.10 -4.28
C SER A 10 -8.38 17.21 -3.10
N ALA A 11 -9.26 16.22 -3.30
CA ALA A 11 -9.65 15.27 -2.26
C ALA A 11 -8.44 14.45 -1.75
N GLN A 12 -7.56 14.01 -2.65
CA GLN A 12 -6.37 13.25 -2.30
C GLN A 12 -5.34 14.09 -1.54
N LEU A 13 -5.22 15.36 -1.89
CA LEU A 13 -4.38 16.33 -1.20
C LEU A 13 -4.87 16.54 0.24
N PHE A 14 -6.17 16.72 0.45
CA PHE A 14 -6.73 16.84 1.81
C PHE A 14 -6.56 15.56 2.65
N MET A 15 -6.65 14.39 2.05
CA MET A 15 -6.37 13.11 2.72
C MET A 15 -4.90 13.01 3.17
N CYS A 16 -3.95 13.41 2.32
CA CYS A 16 -2.53 13.43 2.69
C CYS A 16 -2.22 14.45 3.79
N ILE A 17 -2.85 15.64 3.77
CA ILE A 17 -2.71 16.64 4.84
C ILE A 17 -3.29 16.09 6.16
N GLY A 18 -4.45 15.44 6.12
CA GLY A 18 -5.06 14.82 7.31
C GLY A 18 -4.18 13.72 7.92
N ALA A 19 -3.61 12.86 7.07
CA ALA A 19 -2.68 11.82 7.51
C ALA A 19 -1.39 12.41 8.11
N PHE A 20 -0.86 13.48 7.51
CA PHE A 20 0.31 14.19 8.05
C PHE A 20 0.01 14.84 9.41
N ALA A 21 -1.15 15.48 9.56
CA ALA A 21 -1.59 16.06 10.82
C ALA A 21 -1.76 15.00 11.92
N ALA A 22 -2.41 13.88 11.59
CA ALA A 22 -2.55 12.75 12.52
C ALA A 22 -1.19 12.16 12.92
N ALA A 23 -0.28 11.98 11.96
CA ALA A 23 1.07 11.52 12.24
C ALA A 23 1.85 12.50 13.13
N ALA A 24 1.76 13.81 12.88
CA ALA A 24 2.39 14.84 13.70
C ALA A 24 1.87 14.84 15.14
N VAL A 25 0.56 14.65 15.34
CA VAL A 25 -0.04 14.52 16.68
C VAL A 25 0.49 13.27 17.39
N VAL A 26 0.50 12.12 16.72
CA VAL A 26 1.00 10.86 17.29
C VAL A 26 2.48 10.95 17.64
N HIS A 27 3.30 11.56 16.79
CA HIS A 27 4.72 11.80 17.08
C HIS A 27 4.95 12.77 18.25
N GLY A 28 4.08 13.78 18.40
CA GLY A 28 4.11 14.71 19.53
C GLY A 28 3.71 14.07 20.87
N LEU A 29 2.81 13.08 20.85
CA LEU A 29 2.43 12.31 22.05
C LEU A 29 3.47 11.26 22.46
N LEU A 30 4.39 10.91 21.57
CA LEU A 30 5.40 9.86 21.80
C LEU A 30 6.79 10.41 22.15
N ASP A 31 6.90 11.69 22.51
CA ASP A 31 8.15 12.36 22.92
C ASP A 31 9.29 12.23 21.89
N PHE A 32 8.99 12.42 20.60
CA PHE A 32 9.97 12.44 19.50
C PHE A 32 10.99 11.27 19.50
N PRO A 33 10.54 10.03 19.23
CA PRO A 33 11.45 8.90 19.04
C PRO A 33 12.33 9.12 17.78
N PRO A 34 13.51 8.49 17.71
CA PRO A 34 14.41 8.62 16.57
C PRO A 34 13.72 8.25 15.25
N LEU A 35 13.84 9.14 14.26
CA LEU A 35 13.24 8.98 12.94
C LEU A 35 13.80 7.74 12.24
N TYR A 36 12.97 6.71 12.11
CA TYR A 36 13.35 5.49 11.38
C TYR A 36 13.19 5.73 9.88
N GLY A 37 14.30 5.84 9.15
CA GLY A 37 14.28 6.19 7.71
C GLY A 37 13.43 5.25 6.84
N PHE A 38 13.40 3.95 7.18
CA PHE A 38 12.52 2.98 6.50
C PHE A 38 11.03 3.29 6.69
N ALA A 39 10.62 3.81 7.85
CA ALA A 39 9.24 4.22 8.10
C ALA A 39 8.88 5.44 7.24
N MET A 40 9.80 6.40 7.09
CA MET A 40 9.59 7.60 6.27
C MET A 40 9.41 7.25 4.78
N ILE A 41 10.23 6.33 4.24
CA ILE A 41 10.12 5.88 2.84
C ILE A 41 8.75 5.24 2.59
N SER A 42 8.24 4.45 3.53
CA SER A 42 6.90 3.85 3.40
C SER A 42 5.78 4.90 3.35
N GLY A 43 5.91 5.98 4.13
CA GLY A 43 4.98 7.10 4.13
C GLY A 43 4.98 7.86 2.80
N VAL A 44 6.15 8.15 2.24
CA VAL A 44 6.28 8.80 0.91
C VAL A 44 5.67 7.94 -0.18
N LEU A 45 5.91 6.63 -0.14
CA LEU A 45 5.39 5.67 -1.10
C LEU A 45 3.86 5.53 -0.98
N TRP A 46 3.33 5.57 0.26
CA TRP A 46 1.90 5.58 0.52
C TRP A 46 1.21 6.83 -0.04
N CYS A 47 1.77 8.02 0.21
CA CYS A 47 1.23 9.29 -0.31
C CYS A 47 1.25 9.31 -1.85
N THR A 48 2.34 8.83 -2.46
CA THR A 48 2.49 8.76 -3.92
C THR A 48 1.48 7.80 -4.54
N ALA A 49 1.34 6.58 -3.99
CA ALA A 49 0.37 5.60 -4.47
C ALA A 49 -1.08 6.13 -4.39
N ASN A 50 -1.39 6.82 -3.29
CA ASN A 50 -2.67 7.47 -3.07
C ASN A 50 -2.96 8.59 -4.08
N ALA A 51 -1.96 9.43 -4.38
CA ALA A 51 -2.05 10.46 -5.43
C ALA A 51 -2.44 9.89 -6.79
N PHE A 52 -1.84 8.75 -7.18
CA PHE A 52 -2.10 8.08 -8.45
C PHE A 52 -3.35 7.18 -8.43
N ALA A 53 -3.76 6.65 -7.27
CA ALA A 53 -4.90 5.73 -7.16
C ALA A 53 -6.19 6.34 -7.69
N ASN A 54 -6.48 7.60 -7.32
CA ASN A 54 -7.70 8.28 -7.77
C ASN A 54 -7.69 8.56 -9.28
N GLN A 55 -6.51 8.72 -9.89
CA GLN A 55 -6.36 8.95 -11.32
C GLN A 55 -6.56 7.65 -12.12
N ILE A 56 -6.06 6.54 -11.58
CA ILE A 56 -6.20 5.17 -12.13
C ILE A 56 -7.66 4.72 -12.04
N MET A 57 -8.31 4.89 -10.89
CA MET A 57 -9.71 4.55 -10.65
C MET A 57 -10.66 5.27 -11.62
N ASN A 58 -10.41 6.55 -11.90
CA ASN A 58 -11.20 7.33 -12.87
C ASN A 58 -10.99 6.93 -14.33
N ARG A 59 -9.96 6.14 -14.66
CA ARG A 59 -9.64 5.72 -16.04
C ARG A 59 -9.96 4.26 -16.32
N LEU A 60 -9.69 3.36 -15.37
CA LEU A 60 -9.83 1.91 -15.51
C LEU A 60 -11.06 1.35 -14.78
N GLY A 61 -11.68 2.13 -13.90
CA GLY A 61 -12.80 1.71 -13.06
C GLY A 61 -12.37 1.24 -11.66
N MET A 62 -13.29 1.37 -10.70
CA MET A 62 -13.06 1.05 -9.28
C MET A 62 -12.80 -0.45 -9.05
N ALA A 63 -13.52 -1.33 -9.76
CA ALA A 63 -13.41 -2.77 -9.55
C ALA A 63 -12.02 -3.32 -9.93
N LEU A 64 -11.52 -2.98 -11.12
CA LEU A 64 -10.22 -3.44 -11.62
C LEU A 64 -9.05 -2.93 -10.76
N SER A 65 -9.09 -1.65 -10.38
CA SER A 65 -8.03 -1.05 -9.55
C SER A 65 -7.96 -1.67 -8.15
N VAL A 66 -9.11 -1.97 -7.54
CA VAL A 66 -9.17 -2.66 -6.23
C VAL A 66 -8.71 -4.11 -6.34
N LEU A 67 -9.05 -4.83 -7.40
CA LEU A 67 -8.56 -6.20 -7.65
C LEU A 67 -7.03 -6.24 -7.70
N VAL A 68 -6.42 -5.40 -8.55
CA VAL A 68 -4.96 -5.30 -8.67
C VAL A 68 -4.31 -4.98 -7.32
N TRP A 69 -4.91 -4.07 -6.54
CA TRP A 69 -4.38 -3.71 -5.22
C TRP A 69 -4.38 -4.87 -4.23
N ASN A 70 -5.47 -5.64 -4.18
CA ASN A 70 -5.58 -6.81 -3.31
C ASN A 70 -4.60 -7.91 -3.74
N THR A 71 -4.50 -8.19 -5.05
CA THR A 71 -3.54 -9.18 -5.59
C THR A 71 -2.09 -8.79 -5.27
N VAL A 72 -1.71 -7.52 -5.45
CA VAL A 72 -0.36 -7.02 -5.10
C VAL A 72 -0.13 -7.09 -3.59
N SER A 73 -1.12 -6.77 -2.76
CA SER A 73 -1.01 -6.86 -1.29
C SER A 73 -0.78 -8.29 -0.82
N CYS A 74 -1.54 -9.25 -1.38
CA CYS A 74 -1.37 -10.68 -1.12
C CYS A 74 -0.01 -11.19 -1.60
N LEU A 75 0.44 -10.80 -2.79
CA LEU A 75 1.75 -11.20 -3.33
C LEU A 75 2.91 -10.63 -2.52
N THR A 76 2.81 -9.36 -2.10
CA THR A 76 3.84 -8.73 -1.26
C THR A 76 3.86 -9.36 0.13
N GLY A 77 2.70 -9.73 0.69
CA GLY A 77 2.58 -10.47 1.95
C GLY A 77 3.23 -11.86 1.85
N TRP A 78 2.97 -12.59 0.76
CA TRP A 78 3.63 -13.84 0.44
C TRP A 78 5.15 -13.69 0.34
N ALA A 79 5.63 -12.73 -0.45
CA ALA A 79 7.06 -12.51 -0.67
C ALA A 79 7.78 -12.15 0.64
N LYS A 80 7.18 -11.27 1.47
CA LYS A 80 7.72 -10.91 2.79
C LYS A 80 7.81 -12.13 3.71
N SER A 81 6.77 -12.97 3.75
CA SER A 81 6.76 -14.19 4.57
C SER A 81 7.72 -15.27 4.07
N ARG A 82 7.94 -15.38 2.75
CA ARG A 82 8.80 -16.41 2.14
C ARG A 82 10.28 -16.12 2.33
N TYR A 83 10.67 -14.85 2.21
CA TYR A 83 12.06 -14.41 2.27
C TYR A 83 12.46 -13.86 3.65
N GLY A 84 11.53 -13.78 4.62
CA GLY A 84 11.83 -13.26 5.97
C GLY A 84 12.32 -11.81 5.96
N LEU A 85 11.95 -11.04 4.94
CA LEU A 85 12.45 -9.69 4.75
C LEU A 85 11.83 -8.78 5.83
N PHE A 86 12.65 -7.91 6.45
CA PHE A 86 12.31 -7.04 7.60
C PHE A 86 12.35 -7.69 9.01
N GLY A 87 13.08 -8.79 9.20
CA GLY A 87 13.33 -9.37 10.53
C GLY A 87 12.27 -10.40 10.99
N LEU A 88 11.44 -10.86 10.05
CA LEU A 88 10.48 -11.94 10.27
C LEU A 88 11.18 -13.30 10.14
N PRO A 89 10.96 -14.27 11.06
CA PRO A 89 11.51 -15.62 10.91
C PRO A 89 11.00 -16.23 9.60
N ALA A 90 11.92 -16.67 8.75
CA ALA A 90 11.58 -17.24 7.45
C ALA A 90 10.74 -18.51 7.66
N ALA A 91 9.46 -18.45 7.33
CA ALA A 91 8.58 -19.61 7.32
C ALA A 91 8.92 -20.43 6.08
N ILE A 92 9.83 -21.39 6.22
CA ILE A 92 10.18 -22.36 5.18
C ILE A 92 8.94 -23.25 4.97
N PRO A 93 8.23 -23.16 3.82
CA PRO A 93 7.00 -23.89 3.60
C PRO A 93 7.28 -25.39 3.55
N VAL A 94 6.44 -26.16 4.23
CA VAL A 94 6.50 -27.63 4.28
C VAL A 94 6.26 -28.27 2.90
N SER A 95 5.57 -27.56 1.98
CA SER A 95 5.47 -27.94 0.57
C SER A 95 5.51 -26.72 -0.37
N THR A 96 6.53 -26.66 -1.22
CA THR A 96 6.72 -25.58 -2.21
C THR A 96 5.62 -25.58 -3.28
N VAL A 97 5.08 -26.75 -3.62
CA VAL A 97 4.09 -26.94 -4.71
C VAL A 97 2.74 -26.28 -4.40
N LEU A 98 2.18 -26.49 -3.20
CA LEU A 98 0.90 -25.91 -2.80
C LEU A 98 0.96 -24.37 -2.72
N ASN A 99 2.13 -23.86 -2.38
CA ASN A 99 2.37 -22.43 -2.24
C ASN A 99 2.39 -21.74 -3.63
N TYR A 100 3.08 -22.31 -4.62
CA TYR A 100 3.02 -21.82 -6.00
C TYR A 100 1.63 -21.97 -6.64
N LEU A 101 0.89 -23.04 -6.34
CA LEU A 101 -0.50 -23.19 -6.81
C LEU A 101 -1.42 -22.08 -6.28
N GLY A 102 -1.27 -21.70 -5.01
CA GLY A 102 -2.01 -20.58 -4.42
C GLY A 102 -1.71 -19.24 -5.09
N ILE A 103 -0.45 -19.00 -5.48
CA ILE A 103 -0.05 -17.79 -6.21
C ILE A 103 -0.62 -17.78 -7.62
N VAL A 104 -0.60 -18.92 -8.33
CA VAL A 104 -1.18 -19.03 -9.68
C VAL A 104 -2.68 -18.78 -9.64
N GLY A 105 -3.40 -19.34 -8.66
CA GLY A 105 -4.82 -19.06 -8.46
C GLY A 105 -5.11 -17.59 -8.13
N LEU A 106 -4.25 -16.95 -7.32
CA LEU A 106 -4.36 -15.52 -6.98
C LEU A 106 -4.11 -14.60 -8.18
N ILE A 107 -3.22 -14.97 -9.11
CA ILE A 107 -2.93 -14.18 -10.31
C ILE A 107 -4.01 -14.38 -11.39
N ALA A 108 -4.66 -15.55 -11.42
CA ALA A 108 -5.68 -15.89 -12.39
C ALA A 108 -7.08 -15.34 -12.05
N GLY A 109 -7.36 -15.04 -10.77
CA GLY A 109 -8.61 -14.46 -10.28
C GLY A 109 -8.56 -12.94 -10.15
#